data_AF-A0A5N5J7F3-F1
#
_entry.id   AF-A0A5N5J7F3-F1
#
_cell.length_a   1.000
_cell.length_b   1.000
_cell.length_c   1.000
_cell.angle_alpha   90.00
_cell.angle_beta   90.00
_cell.angle_gamma   90.00
#
_symmetry.space_group_name_H-M   'P 1'
#
loop_
_entity.id
_entity.type
_entity.pdbx_description
1 polymer ?
#
loop_
_entity_poly.entity_id
_entity_poly.type
_entity_poly.pdbx_seq_one_letter_code
_entity_poly.pdbx_strand_id
1 'polypeptide(L)'
;MEAQDAITVASEAEEASTRRQRRPRKPSAKVRENAESQAAITDAAQTREEQDGEGEQATRQSLEVQMKEQTRILKALLEAWTRQEARNKAMQAEMIQVKDELQAVKEECQSVKNELQRTKQQMADGFAALTSGQSSPSLSYADVARTPPASQPSNARTLSSNYTTPSTLTNTLYCTIDTSRMGNETNDRTSAGAIRTMIESGVRAEQEDPSWRCRAVTKDPKNPHRIRIACRGEAEHKMIKRVAEAKLEQGGTTRKSKMQQY
;
A
#
# COMPACT_ATOMS: atom_id res chain seq x y z
N MET A 1 -41.13 -37.15 -77.21
CA MET A 1 -40.03 -37.04 -78.17
C MET A 1 -40.67 -37.15 -79.54
N GLU A 2 -41.05 -36.03 -80.13
CA GLU A 2 -41.52 -36.02 -81.53
C GLU A 2 -40.79 -34.90 -82.26
N ALA A 3 -40.11 -35.33 -83.31
CA ALA A 3 -39.35 -34.51 -84.22
C ALA A 3 -40.24 -34.16 -85.42
N GLN A 4 -40.21 -32.87 -85.76
CA GLN A 4 -40.13 -32.26 -87.08
C GLN A 4 -40.83 -32.95 -88.26
N ASP A 5 -41.68 -32.17 -88.92
CA ASP A 5 -41.88 -32.31 -90.35
C ASP A 5 -41.62 -30.97 -91.04
N ALA A 6 -40.95 -31.05 -92.18
CA ALA A 6 -40.24 -29.95 -92.80
C ALA A 6 -40.72 -29.72 -94.24
N ILE A 7 -40.78 -28.43 -94.60
CA ILE A 7 -40.51 -27.82 -95.92
C ILE A 7 -41.61 -27.90 -97.00
N THR A 8 -42.03 -26.71 -97.47
CA THR A 8 -41.96 -26.39 -98.92
C THR A 8 -41.81 -24.89 -99.14
N VAL A 9 -40.84 -24.54 -100.00
CA VAL A 9 -40.54 -23.20 -100.51
C VAL A 9 -40.88 -23.17 -102.00
N ALA A 10 -41.54 -22.11 -102.45
CA ALA A 10 -41.35 -21.47 -103.77
C ALA A 10 -41.96 -20.05 -103.69
N SER A 11 -41.22 -18.94 -103.67
CA SER A 11 -40.68 -18.14 -104.81
C SER A 11 -41.69 -17.90 -105.95
N GLU A 12 -41.88 -16.73 -106.56
CA GLU A 12 -41.36 -15.36 -106.54
C GLU A 12 -42.32 -14.55 -107.44
N ALA A 13 -42.53 -13.24 -107.20
CA ALA A 13 -42.83 -12.28 -108.26
C ALA A 13 -42.56 -10.84 -107.78
N GLU A 14 -41.42 -10.33 -108.25
CA GLU A 14 -40.97 -8.94 -108.32
C GLU A 14 -42.03 -7.94 -108.81
N GLU A 15 -42.07 -6.74 -108.21
CA GLU A 15 -42.05 -5.49 -109.00
C GLU A 15 -41.35 -4.35 -108.23
N ALA A 16 -40.19 -4.00 -108.76
CA ALA A 16 -39.35 -2.85 -108.46
C ALA A 16 -40.07 -1.50 -108.28
N SER A 17 -39.62 -0.69 -107.30
CA SER A 17 -39.40 0.74 -107.56
C SER A 17 -38.50 1.43 -106.53
N THR A 18 -37.33 1.81 -107.01
CA THR A 18 -36.53 3.00 -106.66
C THR A 18 -36.14 3.25 -105.19
N ARG A 19 -34.95 2.74 -104.87
CA ARG A 19 -34.02 3.17 -103.82
C ARG A 19 -33.81 4.69 -103.82
N ARG A 20 -34.64 5.43 -103.07
CA ARG A 20 -34.29 6.79 -102.63
C ARG A 20 -33.35 6.69 -101.43
N GLN A 21 -32.09 7.07 -101.61
CA GLN A 21 -31.17 7.38 -100.51
C GLN A 21 -31.81 8.46 -99.62
N ARG A 22 -32.46 8.05 -98.53
CA ARG A 22 -32.95 8.99 -97.52
C ARG A 22 -31.73 9.48 -96.75
N ARG A 23 -31.36 10.73 -97.01
CA ARG A 23 -30.45 11.51 -96.16
C ARG A 23 -30.81 11.24 -94.68
N PRO A 24 -29.83 11.05 -93.77
CA PRO A 24 -30.13 10.91 -92.35
C PRO A 24 -30.90 12.15 -91.92
N ARG A 25 -32.20 12.00 -91.67
CA ARG A 25 -33.01 13.08 -91.14
C ARG A 25 -32.54 13.27 -89.71
N LYS A 26 -31.91 14.42 -89.45
CA LYS A 26 -31.66 14.87 -88.08
C LYS A 26 -32.95 14.70 -87.29
N PRO A 27 -32.94 14.02 -86.14
CA PRO A 27 -34.13 13.89 -85.31
C PRO A 27 -34.69 15.28 -85.06
N SER A 28 -36.00 15.44 -85.23
CA SER A 28 -36.67 16.72 -84.98
C SER A 28 -36.38 17.15 -83.55
N ALA A 29 -36.21 18.45 -83.31
CA ALA A 29 -35.82 19.00 -82.00
C ALA A 29 -36.66 18.40 -80.85
N LYS A 30 -37.96 18.21 -81.08
CA LYS A 30 -38.90 17.60 -80.12
C LYS A 30 -38.64 16.13 -79.79
N VAL A 31 -38.13 15.34 -80.74
CA VAL A 31 -37.79 13.91 -80.52
C VAL A 31 -36.49 13.81 -79.73
N ARG A 32 -35.55 14.74 -79.95
CA ARG A 32 -34.31 14.82 -79.17
C ARG A 32 -34.58 15.28 -77.75
N GLU A 33 -35.41 16.28 -77.57
CA GLU A 33 -35.86 16.78 -76.28
C GLU A 33 -36.60 15.70 -75.47
N ASN A 34 -37.47 14.91 -76.10
CA ASN A 34 -38.15 13.79 -75.44
C ASN A 34 -37.20 12.65 -75.07
N ALA A 35 -36.22 12.33 -75.92
CA ALA A 35 -35.22 11.28 -75.62
C ALA A 35 -34.24 11.73 -74.51
N GLU A 36 -33.81 13.00 -74.54
CA GLU A 36 -33.00 13.62 -73.49
C GLU A 36 -33.79 13.69 -72.17
N SER A 37 -35.08 14.01 -72.22
CA SER A 37 -35.96 14.01 -71.05
C SER A 37 -36.18 12.60 -70.49
N GLN A 38 -36.40 11.58 -71.33
CA GLN A 38 -36.53 10.20 -70.86
C GLN A 38 -35.21 9.65 -70.29
N ALA A 39 -34.08 9.97 -70.91
CA ALA A 39 -32.75 9.60 -70.40
C ALA A 39 -32.47 10.27 -69.04
N ALA A 40 -32.84 11.54 -68.88
CA ALA A 40 -32.73 12.25 -67.61
C ALA A 40 -33.66 11.67 -66.53
N ILE A 41 -34.85 11.21 -66.89
CA ILE A 41 -35.78 10.55 -65.97
C ILE A 41 -35.25 9.17 -65.54
N THR A 42 -34.66 8.39 -66.45
CA THR A 42 -34.07 7.08 -66.11
C THR A 42 -32.80 7.21 -65.27
N ASP A 43 -31.97 8.21 -65.54
CA ASP A 43 -30.75 8.50 -64.76
C ASP A 43 -31.10 9.02 -63.36
N ALA A 44 -32.13 9.88 -63.27
CA ALA A 44 -32.69 10.32 -61.99
C ALA A 44 -33.38 9.18 -61.20
N ALA A 45 -33.95 8.17 -61.88
CA ALA A 45 -34.51 7.00 -61.23
C ALA A 45 -33.43 6.05 -60.69
N GLN A 46 -32.36 5.81 -61.47
CA GLN A 46 -31.23 4.99 -61.03
C GLN A 46 -30.46 5.63 -59.86
N THR A 47 -30.19 6.93 -59.93
CA THR A 47 -29.55 7.66 -58.83
C THR A 47 -30.41 7.72 -57.57
N ARG A 48 -31.75 7.72 -57.71
CA ARG A 48 -32.67 7.68 -56.57
C ARG A 48 -32.76 6.30 -55.92
N GLU A 49 -32.68 5.21 -56.69
CA GLU A 49 -32.62 3.84 -56.14
C GLU A 49 -31.28 3.52 -55.48
N GLU A 50 -30.15 4.02 -56.02
CA GLU A 50 -28.83 3.86 -55.40
C GLU A 50 -28.69 4.68 -54.11
N GLN A 51 -29.22 5.91 -54.06
CA GLN A 51 -29.15 6.75 -52.85
C GLN A 51 -30.08 6.29 -51.72
N ASP A 52 -31.24 5.70 -52.03
CA ASP A 52 -32.19 5.19 -51.03
C ASP A 52 -31.67 3.88 -50.38
N GLY A 53 -31.03 3.01 -51.15
CA GLY A 53 -30.39 1.79 -50.65
C GLY A 53 -29.15 2.03 -49.79
N GLU A 54 -28.33 3.04 -50.11
CA GLU A 54 -27.16 3.41 -49.30
C GLU A 54 -27.56 3.95 -47.91
N GLY A 55 -28.65 4.72 -47.82
CA GLY A 55 -29.17 5.23 -46.55
C GLY A 55 -29.70 4.13 -45.62
N GLU A 56 -30.46 3.16 -46.16
CA GLU A 56 -30.91 2.00 -45.40
C GLU A 56 -29.75 1.07 -44.98
N GLN A 57 -28.76 0.91 -45.84
CA GLN A 57 -27.59 0.08 -45.54
C GLN A 57 -26.69 0.73 -44.48
N ALA A 58 -26.49 2.05 -44.55
CA ALA A 58 -25.75 2.81 -43.53
C ALA A 58 -26.45 2.79 -42.16
N THR A 59 -27.78 2.91 -42.13
CA THR A 59 -28.55 2.83 -40.86
C THR A 59 -28.50 1.43 -40.25
N ARG A 60 -28.57 0.36 -41.06
CA ARG A 60 -28.38 -1.03 -40.59
C ARG A 60 -26.99 -1.27 -40.03
N GLN A 61 -25.94 -0.81 -40.72
CA GLN A 61 -24.56 -0.93 -40.21
C GLN A 61 -24.37 -0.16 -38.90
N SER A 62 -24.96 1.04 -38.79
CA SER A 62 -24.94 1.83 -37.55
C SER A 62 -25.60 1.10 -36.38
N LEU A 63 -26.76 0.47 -36.61
CA LEU A 63 -27.46 -0.35 -35.61
C LEU A 63 -26.63 -1.56 -35.17
N GLU A 64 -25.95 -2.24 -36.11
CA GLU A 64 -25.04 -3.34 -35.77
C GLU A 64 -23.84 -2.90 -34.93
N VAL A 65 -23.23 -1.76 -35.26
CA VAL A 65 -22.13 -1.19 -34.49
C VAL A 65 -22.59 -0.84 -33.08
N GLN A 66 -23.77 -0.22 -32.94
CA GLN A 66 -24.35 0.10 -31.63
C GLN A 66 -24.66 -1.16 -30.81
N MET A 67 -25.22 -2.22 -31.42
CA MET A 67 -25.48 -3.48 -30.74
C MET A 67 -24.20 -4.16 -30.25
N LYS A 68 -23.14 -4.15 -31.08
CA LYS A 68 -21.82 -4.67 -30.69
C LYS A 68 -21.22 -3.86 -29.53
N GLU A 69 -21.40 -2.55 -29.55
CA GLU A 69 -20.91 -1.67 -28.47
C GLU A 69 -21.68 -1.88 -27.17
N GLN A 70 -23.01 -1.96 -27.21
CA GLN A 70 -23.82 -2.29 -26.04
C GLN A 70 -23.44 -3.66 -25.45
N THR A 71 -23.17 -4.65 -26.31
CA THR A 71 -22.70 -5.98 -25.88
C THR A 71 -21.34 -5.89 -25.19
N ARG A 72 -20.41 -5.07 -25.71
CA ARG A 72 -19.11 -4.83 -25.05
C ARG A 72 -19.27 -4.17 -23.68
N ILE A 73 -20.11 -3.13 -23.59
CA ILE A 73 -20.37 -2.42 -22.34
C ILE A 73 -20.98 -3.37 -21.30
N LEU A 74 -21.99 -4.16 -21.68
CA LEU A 74 -22.62 -5.15 -20.79
C LEU A 74 -21.61 -6.19 -20.29
N LYS A 75 -20.73 -6.68 -21.16
CA LYS A 75 -19.67 -7.62 -20.77
C LYS A 75 -18.69 -6.98 -19.79
N ALA A 76 -18.25 -5.75 -20.04
CA ALA A 76 -17.37 -5.02 -19.15
C ALA A 76 -18.02 -4.75 -17.77
N LEU A 77 -19.31 -4.42 -17.75
CA LEU A 77 -20.08 -4.25 -16.51
C LEU A 77 -20.17 -5.56 -15.73
N LEU A 78 -20.43 -6.68 -16.39
CA LEU A 78 -20.47 -8.00 -15.74
C LEU A 78 -19.10 -8.37 -15.13
N GLU A 79 -18.01 -8.14 -15.85
CA GLU A 79 -16.65 -8.35 -15.34
C GLU A 79 -16.28 -7.39 -14.20
N ALA A 80 -16.75 -6.15 -14.24
CA ALA A 80 -16.57 -5.21 -13.14
C ALA A 80 -17.36 -5.64 -11.90
N TRP A 81 -18.59 -6.10 -12.09
CA TRP A 81 -19.45 -6.61 -11.02
C TRP A 81 -18.85 -7.85 -10.33
N THR A 82 -18.41 -8.84 -11.10
CA THR A 82 -17.81 -10.06 -10.53
C THR A 82 -16.51 -9.75 -9.76
N ARG A 83 -15.69 -8.83 -10.27
CA ARG A 83 -14.52 -8.33 -9.53
C ARG A 83 -14.91 -7.62 -8.24
N GLN A 84 -15.97 -6.82 -8.27
CA GLN A 84 -16.44 -6.13 -7.07
C GLN A 84 -16.99 -7.10 -6.03
N GLU A 85 -17.73 -8.12 -6.46
CA GLU A 85 -18.24 -9.18 -5.57
C GLU A 85 -17.10 -9.97 -4.91
N ALA A 86 -16.03 -10.28 -5.67
CA ALA A 86 -14.85 -10.92 -5.12
C ALA A 86 -14.14 -10.04 -4.08
N ARG A 87 -14.02 -8.73 -4.33
CA ARG A 87 -13.48 -7.77 -3.35
C ARG A 87 -14.34 -7.67 -2.09
N ASN A 88 -15.66 -7.66 -2.23
CA ASN A 88 -16.58 -7.65 -1.10
C ASN A 88 -16.39 -8.90 -0.22
N LYS A 89 -16.26 -10.08 -0.83
CA LYS A 89 -16.00 -11.32 -0.09
C LYS A 89 -14.64 -11.31 0.61
N ALA A 90 -13.60 -10.81 -0.05
CA ALA A 90 -12.28 -10.66 0.56
C ALA A 90 -12.32 -9.71 1.76
N MET A 91 -12.97 -8.55 1.62
CA MET A 91 -13.14 -7.58 2.69
C MET A 91 -13.95 -8.14 3.87
N GLN A 92 -14.97 -8.96 3.62
CA GLN A 92 -15.72 -9.66 4.67
C GLN A 92 -14.83 -10.66 5.41
N ALA A 93 -13.98 -11.41 4.72
CA ALA A 93 -13.04 -12.34 5.34
C ALA A 93 -12.01 -11.61 6.21
N GLU A 94 -11.44 -10.50 5.72
CA GLU A 94 -10.55 -9.65 6.51
C GLU A 94 -11.25 -9.05 7.73
N MET A 95 -12.51 -8.63 7.61
CA MET A 95 -13.29 -8.13 8.75
C MET A 95 -13.48 -9.19 9.83
N ILE A 96 -13.75 -10.45 9.44
CA ILE A 96 -13.85 -11.58 10.38
C ILE A 96 -12.50 -11.80 11.06
N GLN A 97 -11.41 -11.84 10.29
CA GLN A 97 -10.06 -12.03 10.84
C GLN A 97 -9.70 -10.93 11.86
N VAL A 98 -9.93 -9.66 11.51
CA VAL A 98 -9.66 -8.53 12.41
C VAL A 98 -10.51 -8.62 13.69
N LYS A 99 -11.76 -9.09 13.58
CA LYS A 99 -12.63 -9.29 14.74
C LYS A 99 -12.09 -10.38 15.67
N ASP A 100 -11.60 -11.49 15.11
CA ASP A 100 -11.02 -12.59 15.87
C ASP A 100 -9.71 -12.17 16.55
N GLU A 101 -8.83 -11.46 15.83
CA GLU A 101 -7.60 -10.89 16.38
C GLU A 101 -7.89 -9.89 17.51
N LEU A 102 -8.89 -9.01 17.33
CA LEU A 102 -9.31 -8.07 18.35
C LEU A 102 -9.83 -8.79 19.61
N GLN A 103 -10.55 -9.89 19.44
CA GLN A 103 -11.02 -10.70 20.56
C GLN A 103 -9.84 -11.40 21.29
N ALA A 104 -8.89 -11.96 20.55
CA ALA A 104 -7.68 -12.55 21.13
C ALA A 104 -6.87 -11.53 21.94
N VAL A 105 -6.63 -10.33 21.38
CA VAL A 105 -5.93 -9.23 22.08
C VAL A 105 -6.69 -8.81 23.34
N LYS A 106 -8.02 -8.78 23.29
CA LYS A 106 -8.85 -8.47 24.47
C LYS A 106 -8.68 -9.51 25.57
N GLU A 107 -8.65 -10.80 25.23
CA GLU A 107 -8.44 -11.89 26.17
C GLU A 107 -7.05 -11.85 26.80
N GLU A 108 -5.99 -11.62 25.99
CA GLU A 108 -4.63 -11.45 26.47
C GLU A 108 -4.49 -10.25 27.41
N CYS A 109 -5.08 -9.10 27.04
CA CYS A 109 -5.06 -7.90 27.87
C CYS A 109 -5.73 -8.15 29.23
N GLN A 110 -6.84 -8.91 29.24
CA GLN A 110 -7.50 -9.31 30.47
C GLN A 110 -6.65 -10.29 31.30
N SER A 111 -5.94 -11.23 30.67
CA SER A 111 -5.00 -12.13 31.35
C SER A 111 -3.86 -11.34 32.01
N VAL A 112 -3.22 -10.45 31.27
CA VAL A 112 -2.13 -9.58 31.77
C VAL A 112 -2.62 -8.72 32.93
N LYS A 113 -3.83 -8.17 32.83
CA LYS A 113 -4.46 -7.41 33.93
C LYS A 113 -4.61 -8.25 35.20
N ASN A 114 -5.06 -9.49 35.06
CA ASN A 114 -5.22 -10.41 36.19
C ASN A 114 -3.85 -10.79 36.79
N GLU A 115 -2.84 -11.05 35.96
CA GLU A 115 -1.46 -11.31 36.43
C GLU A 115 -0.86 -10.12 37.17
N LEU A 116 -1.08 -8.90 36.66
CA LEU A 116 -0.63 -7.68 37.33
C LEU A 116 -1.31 -7.50 38.69
N GLN A 117 -2.61 -7.82 38.80
CA GLN A 117 -3.31 -7.79 40.08
C GLN A 117 -2.76 -8.84 41.06
N ARG A 118 -2.48 -10.07 40.59
CA ARG A 118 -1.88 -11.12 41.42
C ARG A 118 -0.49 -10.73 41.91
N THR A 119 0.38 -10.24 41.03
CA THR A 119 1.74 -9.81 41.40
C THR A 119 1.73 -8.63 42.36
N LYS A 120 0.80 -7.68 42.17
CA LYS A 120 0.57 -6.59 43.13
C LYS A 120 0.16 -7.12 44.50
N GLN A 121 -0.76 -8.09 44.56
CA GLN A 121 -1.20 -8.69 45.82
C GLN A 121 -0.06 -9.46 46.50
N GLN A 122 0.66 -10.29 45.75
CA GLN A 122 1.83 -11.02 46.26
C GLN A 122 2.91 -10.08 46.84
N MET A 123 3.12 -8.92 46.19
CA MET A 123 4.06 -7.91 46.69
C MET A 123 3.55 -7.26 47.98
N ALA A 124 2.25 -6.96 48.07
CA ALA A 124 1.63 -6.43 49.28
C ALA A 124 1.70 -7.43 50.44
N ASP A 125 1.39 -8.70 50.18
CA ASP A 125 1.46 -9.78 51.17
C ASP A 125 2.91 -10.04 51.63
N GLY A 126 3.86 -10.03 50.69
CA GLY A 126 5.29 -10.14 50.99
C GLY A 126 5.79 -8.98 51.85
N PHE A 127 5.34 -7.76 51.57
CA PHE A 127 5.66 -6.60 52.40
C PHE A 127 5.05 -6.73 53.81
N ALA A 128 3.78 -7.14 53.90
CA ALA A 128 3.12 -7.38 55.18
C ALA A 128 3.87 -8.43 56.02
N ALA A 129 4.30 -9.54 55.41
CA ALA A 129 5.09 -10.59 56.07
C ALA A 129 6.45 -10.08 56.58
N LEU A 130 7.13 -9.22 55.82
CA LEU A 130 8.38 -8.58 56.24
C LEU A 130 8.16 -7.61 57.41
N THR A 131 7.05 -6.86 57.41
CA THR A 131 6.73 -5.92 58.50
C THR A 131 6.18 -6.59 59.76
N SER A 132 5.56 -7.76 59.65
CA SER A 132 4.96 -8.48 60.77
C SER A 132 5.93 -9.36 61.57
N GLY A 133 7.24 -9.33 61.23
CA GLY A 133 8.30 -9.94 62.04
C GLY A 133 8.30 -11.48 62.09
N GLN A 134 7.63 -12.16 61.15
CA GLN A 134 7.51 -13.63 61.16
C GLN A 134 8.59 -14.37 60.34
N SER A 135 9.60 -13.69 59.81
CA SER A 135 10.81 -14.37 59.35
C SER A 135 11.73 -14.65 60.54
N SER A 136 12.12 -15.91 60.72
CA SER A 136 13.03 -16.44 61.74
C SER A 136 14.32 -15.60 61.95
N PRO A 137 15.01 -15.79 63.10
CA PRO A 137 15.65 -14.74 63.87
C PRO A 137 16.61 -13.92 63.01
N SER A 138 16.46 -12.60 63.06
CA SER A 138 17.47 -11.68 62.57
C SER A 138 18.81 -12.09 63.16
N LEU A 139 19.73 -12.57 62.31
CA LEU A 139 21.12 -12.76 62.71
C LEU A 139 21.63 -11.39 63.14
N SER A 140 21.78 -11.23 64.45
CA SER A 140 22.42 -10.08 65.04
C SER A 140 23.90 -10.13 64.67
N TYR A 141 24.52 -8.97 64.48
CA TYR A 141 25.98 -8.90 64.25
C TYR A 141 26.78 -9.68 65.31
N ALA A 142 26.22 -9.80 66.52
CA ALA A 142 26.78 -10.61 67.61
C ALA A 142 26.85 -12.12 67.33
N ASP A 143 25.94 -12.69 66.52
CA ASP A 143 25.89 -14.13 66.23
C ASP A 143 26.94 -14.56 65.19
N VAL A 144 27.30 -13.65 64.27
CA VAL A 144 28.36 -13.86 63.27
C VAL A 144 29.75 -13.77 63.89
N ALA A 145 29.95 -12.90 64.89
CA ALA A 145 31.24 -12.75 65.58
C ALA A 145 31.57 -13.94 66.50
N ARG A 146 30.59 -14.79 66.83
CA ARG A 146 30.73 -15.91 67.77
C ARG A 146 30.89 -17.27 67.10
N THR A 147 30.81 -17.35 65.77
CA THR A 147 30.90 -18.63 65.05
C THR A 147 32.37 -19.06 64.87
N PRO A 148 32.80 -20.25 65.34
CA PRO A 148 34.18 -20.71 65.19
C PRO A 148 34.56 -20.95 63.71
N PRO A 149 35.81 -20.68 63.30
CA PRO A 149 36.23 -20.72 61.89
C PRO A 149 36.21 -22.11 61.22
N ALA A 150 35.89 -23.18 61.96
CA ALA A 150 35.90 -24.55 61.46
C ALA A 150 34.50 -25.11 61.09
N SER A 151 33.41 -24.40 61.34
CA SER A 151 32.08 -24.85 60.92
C SER A 151 31.78 -24.35 59.51
N GLN A 152 31.83 -25.24 58.53
CA GLN A 152 31.29 -25.00 57.19
C GLN A 152 29.77 -24.81 57.32
N PRO A 153 29.20 -23.65 56.97
CA PRO A 153 27.76 -23.48 56.99
C PRO A 153 27.16 -24.37 55.89
N SER A 154 26.37 -25.38 56.27
CA SER A 154 25.61 -26.26 55.36
C SER A 154 24.57 -25.51 54.51
N ASN A 155 24.48 -24.19 54.67
CA ASN A 155 23.60 -23.27 53.98
C ASN A 155 24.38 -22.17 53.24
N ALA A 156 25.58 -22.48 52.71
CA ALA A 156 26.07 -21.78 51.52
C ALA A 156 25.13 -22.10 50.34
N ARG A 157 23.91 -21.58 50.43
CA ARG A 157 22.96 -21.48 49.34
C ARG A 157 23.69 -20.59 48.36
N THR A 158 24.27 -21.21 47.33
CA THR A 158 24.62 -20.56 46.08
C THR A 158 23.59 -19.47 45.87
N LEU A 159 24.00 -18.21 45.99
CA LEU A 159 23.14 -17.08 45.70
C LEU A 159 22.89 -17.16 44.20
N SER A 160 21.92 -17.98 43.81
CA SER A 160 21.34 -17.97 42.48
C SER A 160 20.65 -16.62 42.37
N SER A 161 21.36 -15.70 41.73
CA SER A 161 20.99 -14.37 41.32
C SER A 161 19.72 -14.39 40.44
N ASN A 162 18.54 -14.64 41.02
CA ASN A 162 17.34 -14.85 40.21
C ASN A 162 16.07 -14.11 40.65
N TYR A 163 16.00 -13.38 41.77
CA TYR A 163 14.70 -12.83 42.24
C TYR A 163 14.69 -11.41 42.83
N THR A 164 15.69 -10.57 42.54
CA THR A 164 15.49 -9.11 42.63
C THR A 164 15.23 -8.60 41.21
N THR A 165 13.98 -8.25 40.91
CA THR A 165 13.66 -7.38 39.77
C THR A 165 14.51 -6.12 39.91
N PRO A 166 15.46 -5.83 39.01
CA PRO A 166 16.27 -4.62 39.12
C PRO A 166 15.33 -3.42 38.93
N SER A 167 15.11 -2.69 40.02
CA SER A 167 14.36 -1.45 40.01
C SER A 167 15.02 -0.47 39.04
N THR A 168 14.40 -0.25 37.87
CA THR A 168 14.53 0.89 36.92
C THR A 168 15.91 1.47 36.58
N LEU A 169 17.02 0.89 37.01
CA LEU A 169 18.38 1.31 36.67
C LEU A 169 18.90 0.63 35.39
N THR A 170 18.34 -0.52 35.00
CA THR A 170 18.84 -1.33 33.88
C THR A 170 18.07 -1.15 32.57
N ASN A 171 16.87 -0.56 32.58
CA ASN A 171 16.04 -0.41 31.38
C ASN A 171 16.05 1.02 30.79
N THR A 172 17.15 1.77 30.98
CA THR A 172 17.33 3.04 30.24
C THR A 172 17.82 2.71 28.84
N LEU A 173 16.98 2.97 27.84
CA LEU A 173 17.36 2.87 26.43
C LEU A 173 18.23 4.08 26.06
N TYR A 174 19.34 3.84 25.39
CA TYR A 174 20.21 4.91 24.91
C TYR A 174 20.23 4.95 23.40
N CYS A 175 19.98 6.13 22.84
CA CYS A 175 20.38 6.47 21.48
C CYS A 175 21.86 6.88 21.51
N THR A 176 22.70 6.12 20.82
CA THR A 176 24.14 6.38 20.76
C THR A 176 24.48 7.03 19.44
N ILE A 177 25.11 8.20 19.48
CA ILE A 177 25.59 8.96 18.33
C ILE A 177 27.11 8.82 18.28
N ASP A 178 27.61 8.35 17.14
CA ASP A 178 29.03 8.28 16.85
C ASP A 178 29.47 9.52 16.06
N THR A 179 30.33 10.34 16.66
CA THR A 179 30.88 11.57 16.09
C THR A 179 32.26 11.37 15.48
N SER A 180 32.80 10.14 15.46
CA SER A 180 34.16 9.86 14.96
C SER A 180 34.37 10.20 13.48
N ARG A 181 33.28 10.27 12.71
CA ARG A 181 33.27 10.62 11.28
C ARG A 181 33.00 12.10 11.01
N MET A 182 32.73 12.89 12.05
CA MET A 182 32.55 14.33 11.93
C MET A 182 33.94 14.98 11.93
N GLY A 183 34.26 15.78 10.91
CA GLY A 183 35.58 16.40 10.75
C GLY A 183 36.07 17.14 12.00
N ASN A 184 37.36 16.99 12.31
CA ASN A 184 38.01 17.38 13.57
C ASN A 184 38.04 18.90 13.84
N GLU A 185 37.63 19.73 12.88
CA GLU A 185 37.81 21.18 12.87
C GLU A 185 36.97 21.92 13.92
N THR A 186 35.92 21.29 14.48
CA THR A 186 35.06 21.92 15.49
C THR A 186 34.63 20.94 16.58
N ASN A 187 35.52 20.67 17.55
CA ASN A 187 35.23 19.85 18.74
C ASN A 187 33.98 20.34 19.49
N ASP A 188 33.72 21.66 19.43
CA ASP A 188 32.54 22.32 20.02
C ASP A 188 31.22 21.88 19.34
N ARG A 189 31.23 21.65 18.03
CA ARG A 189 30.05 21.22 17.25
C ARG A 189 29.68 19.76 17.51
N THR A 190 30.65 18.96 17.95
CA THR A 190 30.46 17.56 18.37
C THR A 190 30.33 17.39 19.88
N SER A 191 30.25 18.49 20.64
CA SER A 191 30.13 18.43 22.10
C SER A 191 28.76 17.89 22.53
N ALA A 192 28.68 17.34 23.74
CA ALA A 192 27.41 16.88 24.32
C ALA A 192 26.36 18.01 24.42
N GLY A 193 26.81 19.26 24.62
CA GLY A 193 25.94 20.44 24.63
C GLY A 193 25.39 20.77 23.24
N ALA A 194 26.26 20.82 22.23
CA ALA A 194 25.84 21.07 20.84
C ALA A 194 24.87 20.00 20.33
N ILE A 195 25.17 18.72 20.59
CA ILE A 195 24.26 17.63 20.24
C ILE A 195 22.93 17.75 20.96
N ARG A 196 22.92 18.10 22.26
CA ARG A 196 21.67 18.33 23.00
C ARG A 196 20.82 19.40 22.32
N THR A 197 21.40 20.57 22.04
CA THR A 197 20.67 21.68 21.41
C THR A 197 20.15 21.31 20.03
N MET A 198 20.97 20.64 19.22
CA MET A 198 20.57 20.16 17.89
C MET A 198 19.38 19.19 17.97
N ILE A 199 19.43 18.19 18.86
CA ILE A 199 18.35 17.22 19.01
C ILE A 199 17.10 17.87 19.59
N GLU A 200 17.23 18.70 20.64
CA GLU A 200 16.09 19.40 21.24
C GLU A 200 15.39 20.30 20.23
N SER A 201 16.12 21.10 19.47
CA SER A 201 15.53 21.94 18.42
C SER A 201 14.85 21.11 17.32
N GLY A 202 15.45 19.99 16.90
CA GLY A 202 14.87 19.12 15.88
C GLY A 202 13.60 18.39 16.34
N VAL A 203 13.59 17.86 17.56
CA VAL A 203 12.41 17.18 18.13
C VAL A 203 11.29 18.17 18.40
N ARG A 204 11.58 19.37 18.91
CA ARG A 204 10.56 20.43 19.08
C ARG A 204 9.89 20.81 17.77
N ALA A 205 10.65 20.82 16.67
CA ALA A 205 10.10 21.11 15.34
C ALA A 205 9.27 19.94 14.78
N GLU A 206 9.63 18.68 15.04
CA GLU A 206 8.89 17.50 14.53
C GLU A 206 7.65 17.16 15.39
N GLN A 207 7.70 17.41 16.70
CA GLN A 207 6.62 17.06 17.65
C GLN A 207 5.69 18.24 17.97
N GLU A 208 6.03 19.46 17.55
CA GLU A 208 5.33 20.70 17.93
C GLU A 208 5.21 20.91 19.46
N ASP A 209 6.07 20.26 20.25
CA ASP A 209 6.15 20.43 21.70
C ASP A 209 7.34 21.32 22.07
N PRO A 210 7.14 22.62 22.37
CA PRO A 210 8.24 23.54 22.69
C PRO A 210 8.90 23.26 24.05
N SER A 211 8.25 22.50 24.93
CA SER A 211 8.74 22.16 26.27
C SER A 211 9.66 20.93 26.26
N TRP A 212 9.72 20.22 25.12
CA TRP A 212 10.50 19.01 25.01
C TRP A 212 11.99 19.24 25.27
N ARG A 213 12.58 18.33 26.04
CA ARG A 213 14.01 18.31 26.38
C ARG A 213 14.55 16.90 26.48
N CYS A 214 15.84 16.75 26.19
CA CYS A 214 16.55 15.49 26.38
C CYS A 214 16.55 15.12 27.88
N ARG A 215 16.36 13.83 28.18
CA ARG A 215 16.42 13.33 29.56
C ARG A 215 17.83 13.43 30.13
N ALA A 216 18.81 12.91 29.40
CA ALA A 216 20.23 13.05 29.71
C ALA A 216 21.04 12.89 28.43
N VAL A 217 22.13 13.65 28.32
CA VAL A 217 23.12 13.53 27.23
C VAL A 217 24.49 13.41 27.89
N THR A 218 25.16 12.29 27.66
CA THR A 218 26.45 11.98 28.29
C THR A 218 27.49 11.58 27.23
N LYS A 219 28.74 11.93 27.47
CA LYS A 219 29.88 11.43 26.70
C LYS A 219 30.26 10.05 27.23
N ASP A 220 30.54 9.08 26.35
CA ASP A 220 30.92 7.75 26.77
C ASP A 220 32.34 7.77 27.38
N PRO A 221 32.54 7.27 28.63
CA PRO A 221 33.87 7.22 29.24
C PRO A 221 34.86 6.35 28.46
N LYS A 222 34.37 5.34 27.73
CA LYS A 222 35.21 4.41 26.95
C LYS A 222 35.56 4.95 25.56
N ASN A 223 34.74 5.85 25.01
CA ASN A 223 34.96 6.42 23.69
C ASN A 223 34.51 7.89 23.64
N PRO A 224 35.45 8.86 23.62
CA PRO A 224 35.12 10.28 23.57
C PRO A 224 34.30 10.71 22.34
N HIS A 225 34.36 9.97 21.23
CA HIS A 225 33.57 10.23 20.03
C HIS A 225 32.16 9.66 20.11
N ARG A 226 31.77 9.07 21.24
CA ARG A 226 30.46 8.46 21.41
C ARG A 226 29.66 9.26 22.42
N ILE A 227 28.51 9.76 21.99
CA ILE A 227 27.57 10.49 22.83
C ILE A 227 26.30 9.65 22.99
N ARG A 228 25.84 9.54 24.23
CA ARG A 228 24.68 8.72 24.61
C ARG A 228 23.56 9.64 25.07
N ILE A 229 22.38 9.46 24.50
CA ILE A 229 21.16 10.15 24.88
C ILE A 229 20.23 9.15 25.54
N ALA A 230 19.86 9.38 26.79
CA ALA A 230 18.89 8.54 27.50
C ALA A 230 17.47 8.84 26.98
N CYS A 231 16.74 7.80 26.58
CA CYS A 231 15.37 7.89 26.08
C CYS A 231 14.37 7.43 27.18
N ARG A 232 13.17 8.03 27.23
CA ARG A 232 12.10 7.58 28.15
C ARG A 232 11.42 6.28 27.68
N GLY A 233 11.51 5.95 26.39
CA GLY A 233 10.95 4.73 25.81
C GLY A 233 11.38 4.50 24.35
N GLU A 234 10.81 3.49 23.71
CA GLU A 234 11.18 3.13 22.33
C GLU A 234 10.69 4.14 21.29
N ALA A 235 9.52 4.74 21.47
CA ALA A 235 9.00 5.78 20.58
C ALA A 235 9.92 7.01 20.57
N GLU A 236 10.33 7.49 21.75
CA GLU A 236 11.28 8.59 21.88
C GLU A 236 12.64 8.21 21.27
N HIS A 237 13.12 6.98 21.49
CA HIS A 237 14.35 6.52 20.86
C HIS A 237 14.27 6.56 19.32
N LYS A 238 13.18 6.07 18.72
CA LYS A 238 12.98 6.11 17.26
C LYS A 238 12.91 7.54 16.73
N MET A 239 12.33 8.46 17.50
CA MET A 239 12.25 9.89 17.16
C MET A 239 13.63 10.54 17.19
N ILE A 240 14.33 10.45 18.33
CA ILE A 240 15.69 11.00 18.49
C ILE A 240 16.62 10.42 17.42
N LYS A 241 16.49 9.13 17.11
CA LYS A 241 17.26 8.48 16.05
C LYS A 241 17.05 9.18 14.70
N ARG A 242 15.80 9.38 14.28
CA ARG A 242 15.45 10.03 13.00
C ARG A 242 15.96 11.47 12.93
N VAL A 243 15.72 12.25 13.99
CA VAL A 243 16.20 13.64 14.09
C VAL A 243 17.72 13.70 14.06
N ALA A 244 18.40 12.81 14.79
CA ALA A 244 19.85 12.72 14.80
C ALA A 244 20.38 12.39 13.40
N GLU A 245 19.83 11.36 12.73
CA GLU A 245 20.26 10.97 11.38
C GLU A 245 20.08 12.11 10.38
N ALA A 246 18.91 12.76 10.35
CA ALA A 246 18.63 13.87 9.43
C ALA A 246 19.53 15.10 9.66
N LYS A 247 19.92 15.39 10.92
CA LYS A 247 20.78 16.52 11.26
C LYS A 247 22.27 16.18 11.18
N LEU A 248 22.62 14.90 11.14
CA LEU A 248 24.00 14.38 11.11
C LEU A 248 24.40 13.80 9.74
N GLU A 249 23.66 14.07 8.66
CA GLU A 249 24.01 13.69 7.27
C GLU A 249 25.37 14.23 6.78
N GLN A 250 26.12 14.94 7.64
CA GLN A 250 27.56 15.21 7.49
C GLN A 250 28.46 14.24 8.30
N GLY A 251 28.02 13.01 8.58
CA GLY A 251 28.91 11.88 8.97
C GLY A 251 28.52 11.05 10.20
N GLY A 252 27.47 11.36 10.95
CA GLY A 252 27.15 10.64 12.20
C GLY A 252 26.40 9.32 11.98
N THR A 253 26.80 8.24 12.67
CA THR A 253 25.99 6.99 12.72
C THR A 253 25.30 6.85 14.06
N THR A 254 24.03 6.43 14.05
CA THR A 254 23.24 6.25 15.28
C THR A 254 22.97 4.76 15.55
N ARG A 255 23.05 4.33 16.82
CA ARG A 255 22.78 2.94 17.23
C ARG A 255 21.95 2.89 18.52
N LYS A 256 21.04 1.91 18.60
CA LYS A 256 20.31 1.58 19.83
C LYS A 256 21.21 0.75 20.74
N SER A 257 21.26 1.10 22.02
CA SER A 257 22.01 0.32 23.02
C SER A 257 21.26 0.24 24.34
N LYS A 258 21.42 -0.88 25.05
CA LYS A 258 20.97 -1.08 26.43
C LYS A 258 22.20 -1.01 27.34
N MET A 259 22.04 -0.43 28.53
CA MET A 259 23.10 -0.39 29.53
C MET A 259 23.33 -1.81 30.08
N GLN A 260 24.45 -2.42 29.69
CA GLN A 260 24.95 -3.62 30.37
C GLN A 260 25.78 -3.15 31.56
N GLN A 261 25.37 -3.51 32.77
CA GLN A 261 26.20 -3.31 33.96
C GLN A 261 27.34 -4.34 33.93
N TYR A 262 28.55 -3.87 34.25
CA TYR A 262 29.68 -4.73 34.63
C TYR A 262 29.62 -4.94 36.14
#